data_AF-A0A2D4SHH9-F1
#
_entry.id   AF-A0A2D4SHH9-F1
#
_cell.length_a   1.000
_cell.length_b   1.000
_cell.length_c   1.000
_cell.angle_alpha   90.00
_cell.angle_beta   90.00
_cell.angle_gamma   90.00
#
_symmetry.space_group_name_H-M   'P 1'
#
loop_
_entity.id
_entity.type
_entity.pdbx_description
1 polymer ?
#
loop_
_entity_poly.entity_id
_entity_poly.type
_entity_poly.pdbx_seq_one_letter_code
_entity_poly.pdbx_strand_id
1 'polypeptide(L)'
;MLKIIVRVFAVITALLALLFMAYKILSSIPDYEIDATTIINLPQSPKSDPETYVFGYDPSPEYTEPNKNCINKNRLKNAYYGDLHIHTALSADAFPEGTRTFPEAAYRFAKGEAIALPDPPADAPQKFQLLRALDFAAVTDHAEALGEGYICRNPGAFAGHDARACDTFRGGGFEGVRVFNQINADLTPKRREAVCGPENKDCIAADKIVWQQIIQAAEAADDKTEACRFTSFVGLEYTRSPDAKHTHRNLIFRNTDVPDLPPSHHMFPFPYQLFSHLETACRGGREACDVIVIPHNANLSGGNMFNPREVENMSSSSRYASYALTRSYERLYEIAQHKGYSECLNRVTDILGDVDELCDIEKRRDFGNKELDFSLNRLVPKLGTTNTPECTEDHRDPKTGFYNGGCLSSRDFARGALLEGMQVQQERGVNPHEFGFIGSTDTHISTSGSTEEARWPGHKKTELGLSGRFSTADVGHT
;
A
#
# COMPACT_ATOMS: atom_id res chain seq x y z
N MET A 1 -50.57 -39.01 22.77
CA MET A 1 -50.48 -38.17 21.55
C MET A 1 -50.05 -36.74 21.82
N LEU A 2 -50.76 -35.96 22.64
CA LEU A 2 -50.45 -34.52 22.82
C LEU A 2 -49.00 -34.22 23.26
N LYS A 3 -48.44 -34.98 24.22
CA LYS A 3 -47.03 -34.84 24.64
C LYS A 3 -46.00 -35.13 23.54
N ILE A 4 -46.33 -36.03 22.61
CA ILE A 4 -45.47 -36.37 21.47
C ILE A 4 -45.53 -35.23 20.44
N ILE A 5 -46.73 -34.72 20.15
CA ILE A 5 -46.93 -33.59 19.24
C ILE A 5 -46.19 -32.35 19.75
N VAL A 6 -46.28 -32.04 21.04
CA VAL A 6 -45.57 -30.90 21.65
C VAL A 6 -44.04 -31.05 21.56
N ARG A 7 -43.52 -32.27 21.78
CA ARG A 7 -42.08 -32.53 21.63
C ARG A 7 -41.60 -32.41 20.18
N VAL A 8 -42.38 -32.95 19.24
CA VAL A 8 -42.07 -32.83 17.80
C VAL A 8 -42.10 -31.37 17.36
N PHE A 9 -43.09 -30.60 17.81
CA PHE A 9 -43.18 -29.17 17.50
C PHE A 9 -42.01 -28.36 18.10
N ALA A 10 -41.60 -28.67 19.33
CA ALA A 10 -40.44 -28.03 19.96
C ALA A 10 -39.13 -28.34 19.20
N VAL A 11 -38.95 -29.57 18.74
CA VAL A 11 -37.78 -29.98 17.93
C VAL A 11 -37.77 -29.26 16.57
N ILE A 12 -38.91 -29.16 15.89
CA ILE A 12 -39.03 -28.46 14.60
C ILE A 12 -38.71 -26.97 14.78
N THR A 13 -39.24 -26.32 15.81
CA THR A 13 -38.97 -24.89 16.08
C THR A 13 -37.50 -24.65 16.40
N ALA A 14 -36.84 -25.53 17.16
CA ALA A 14 -35.41 -25.43 17.44
C ALA A 14 -34.56 -25.61 16.18
N LEU A 15 -34.92 -26.55 15.30
CA LEU A 15 -34.28 -26.76 14.00
C LEU A 15 -34.44 -25.54 13.08
N LEU A 16 -35.63 -24.95 13.02
CA LEU A 16 -35.87 -23.74 12.23
C LEU A 16 -35.08 -22.54 12.77
N ALA A 17 -34.95 -22.40 14.09
CA ALA A 17 -34.13 -21.36 14.70
C ALA A 17 -32.63 -21.56 14.41
N LEU A 18 -32.14 -22.81 14.45
CA LEU A 18 -30.76 -23.14 14.08
C LEU A 18 -30.50 -22.92 12.58
N LEU A 19 -31.43 -23.29 11.71
CA LEU A 19 -31.34 -23.02 10.27
C LEU A 19 -31.40 -21.53 9.97
N PHE A 20 -32.22 -20.75 10.68
CA PHE A 20 -32.28 -19.30 10.53
C PHE A 20 -30.99 -18.63 11.05
N MET A 21 -30.42 -19.09 12.17
CA MET A 21 -29.11 -18.63 12.63
C MET A 21 -28.00 -19.03 11.64
N ALA A 22 -27.98 -20.27 11.14
CA ALA A 22 -27.03 -20.70 10.12
C ALA A 22 -27.18 -19.90 8.83
N TYR A 23 -28.40 -19.64 8.37
CA TYR A 23 -28.68 -18.77 7.22
C TYR A 23 -28.22 -17.34 7.50
N LYS A 24 -28.48 -16.78 8.68
CA LYS A 24 -28.00 -15.44 9.05
C LYS A 24 -26.48 -15.37 9.14
N ILE A 25 -25.82 -16.41 9.65
CA ILE A 25 -24.36 -16.53 9.67
C ILE A 25 -23.84 -16.63 8.24
N LEU A 26 -24.34 -17.55 7.43
CA LEU A 26 -23.94 -17.76 6.03
C LEU A 26 -24.22 -16.54 5.14
N SER A 27 -25.38 -15.89 5.30
CA SER A 27 -25.71 -14.64 4.58
C SER A 27 -25.07 -13.38 5.15
N SER A 28 -24.42 -13.47 6.32
CA SER A 28 -23.57 -12.42 6.88
C SER A 28 -22.10 -12.60 6.56
N ILE A 29 -21.72 -13.77 6.04
CA ILE A 29 -20.44 -13.92 5.34
C ILE A 29 -20.61 -13.06 4.08
N PRO A 30 -19.84 -11.98 3.92
CA PRO A 30 -19.89 -11.21 2.69
C PRO A 30 -19.53 -12.16 1.54
N ASP A 31 -20.46 -12.39 0.62
CA ASP A 31 -20.12 -13.03 -0.64
C ASP A 31 -19.15 -12.08 -1.37
N TYR A 32 -17.86 -12.44 -1.29
CA TYR A 32 -16.75 -11.82 -1.99
C TYR A 32 -16.77 -12.19 -3.49
N GLU A 33 -17.83 -12.83 -3.99
CA GLU A 33 -17.99 -12.99 -5.44
C GLU A 33 -18.05 -11.61 -6.08
N ILE A 34 -16.89 -11.20 -6.61
CA ILE A 34 -16.80 -10.16 -7.60
C ILE A 34 -17.91 -10.46 -8.58
N ASP A 35 -18.84 -9.51 -8.68
CA ASP A 35 -20.00 -9.66 -9.53
C ASP A 35 -19.51 -10.05 -10.91
N ALA A 36 -19.79 -11.29 -11.31
CA ALA A 36 -19.33 -11.85 -12.58
C ALA A 36 -19.86 -11.04 -13.78
N THR A 37 -20.89 -10.22 -13.56
CA THR A 37 -21.45 -9.29 -14.54
C THR A 37 -20.69 -7.96 -14.64
N THR A 38 -19.68 -7.73 -13.78
CA THR A 38 -18.83 -6.53 -13.82
C THR A 38 -18.15 -6.42 -15.18
N ILE A 39 -18.40 -5.29 -15.86
CA ILE A 39 -17.77 -4.95 -17.14
C ILE A 39 -16.58 -4.04 -16.85
N ILE A 40 -15.39 -4.49 -17.22
CA ILE A 40 -14.18 -3.68 -17.22
C ILE A 40 -13.88 -3.28 -18.67
N ASN A 41 -13.69 -1.99 -18.89
CA ASN A 41 -13.31 -1.48 -20.20
C ASN A 41 -11.79 -1.56 -20.37
N LEU A 42 -11.34 -1.82 -21.60
CA LEU A 42 -9.93 -1.70 -21.96
C LEU A 42 -9.42 -0.27 -21.67
N PRO A 43 -8.11 -0.10 -21.43
CA PRO A 43 -7.50 1.23 -21.44
C PRO A 43 -7.87 1.98 -22.72
N GLN A 44 -8.28 3.23 -22.60
CA GLN A 44 -8.81 4.05 -23.69
C GLN A 44 -7.92 5.24 -24.03
N SER A 45 -7.10 5.70 -23.09
CA SER A 45 -6.17 6.80 -23.25
C SER A 45 -4.94 6.34 -24.05
N PRO A 46 -4.46 7.15 -25.00
CA PRO A 46 -3.17 6.92 -25.66
C PRO A 46 -2.00 6.80 -24.66
N LYS A 47 -2.09 7.48 -23.50
CA LYS A 47 -1.08 7.41 -22.43
C LYS A 47 -1.02 6.05 -21.73
N SER A 48 -2.01 5.19 -21.95
CA SER A 48 -2.07 3.83 -21.44
C SER A 48 -1.71 2.78 -22.50
N ASP A 49 -1.29 3.20 -23.71
CA ASP A 49 -0.77 2.27 -24.71
C ASP A 49 0.57 1.68 -24.24
N PRO A 50 0.69 0.35 -24.09
CA PRO A 50 1.93 -0.30 -23.65
C PRO A 50 3.14 0.03 -24.54
N GLU A 51 2.94 0.29 -25.84
CA GLU A 51 4.02 0.66 -26.78
C GLU A 51 4.67 2.00 -26.42
N THR A 52 3.95 2.87 -25.71
CA THR A 52 4.44 4.18 -25.24
C THR A 52 5.61 4.04 -24.25
N TYR A 53 5.76 2.89 -23.58
CA TYR A 53 6.77 2.67 -22.54
C TYR A 53 7.60 1.40 -22.77
N VAL A 54 7.66 0.90 -24.00
CA VAL A 54 8.49 -0.26 -24.34
C VAL A 54 9.97 0.08 -24.17
N PHE A 55 10.73 -0.87 -23.63
CA PHE A 55 12.16 -0.72 -23.46
C PHE A 55 12.85 -0.42 -24.82
N GLY A 56 13.60 0.68 -24.89
CA GLY A 56 14.26 1.12 -26.11
C GLY A 56 13.43 2.06 -26.99
N TYR A 57 12.16 2.29 -26.67
CA TYR A 57 11.40 3.41 -27.20
C TYR A 57 11.90 4.69 -26.52
N ASP A 58 12.52 5.59 -27.29
CA ASP A 58 12.99 6.90 -26.83
C ASP A 58 12.19 8.00 -27.56
N PRO A 59 10.88 8.16 -27.26
CA PRO A 59 10.12 9.25 -27.82
C PRO A 59 10.76 10.56 -27.36
N SER A 60 10.71 11.58 -28.20
CA SER A 60 11.03 12.92 -27.72
C SER A 60 10.09 13.23 -26.55
N PRO A 61 10.62 13.63 -25.37
CA PRO A 61 9.78 13.83 -24.20
C PRO A 61 8.73 14.89 -24.49
N GLU A 62 7.47 14.53 -24.31
CA GLU A 62 6.35 15.46 -24.39
C GLU A 62 6.17 16.13 -23.02
N TYR A 63 6.45 17.42 -22.98
CA TYR A 63 6.34 18.22 -21.76
C TYR A 63 4.94 18.84 -21.69
N THR A 64 4.20 18.54 -20.63
CA THR A 64 2.92 19.19 -20.32
C THR A 64 3.10 20.54 -19.63
N GLU A 65 4.28 20.77 -19.04
CA GLU A 65 4.70 22.03 -18.43
C GLU A 65 5.75 22.73 -19.32
N PRO A 66 5.95 24.06 -19.20
CA PRO A 66 7.01 24.76 -19.90
C PRO A 66 8.37 24.12 -19.64
N ASN A 67 9.11 23.80 -20.72
CA ASN A 67 10.42 23.20 -20.60
C ASN A 67 11.37 24.12 -19.82
N LYS A 68 11.88 23.61 -18.70
CA LYS A 68 12.79 24.33 -17.80
C LYS A 68 14.17 24.62 -18.41
N ASN A 69 14.51 24.07 -19.58
CA ASN A 69 15.81 24.21 -20.25
C ASN A 69 17.00 23.95 -19.31
N CYS A 70 16.94 22.83 -18.58
CA CYS A 70 17.93 22.47 -17.57
C CYS A 70 19.37 22.59 -18.08
N ILE A 71 20.21 23.35 -17.36
CA ILE A 71 21.62 23.59 -17.70
C ILE A 71 22.41 22.27 -17.81
N ASN A 72 22.04 21.27 -17.02
CA ASN A 72 22.69 19.96 -16.98
C ASN A 72 22.06 18.93 -17.94
N LYS A 73 21.36 19.38 -18.99
CA LYS A 73 20.72 18.47 -19.96
C LYS A 73 21.78 17.63 -20.69
N ASN A 74 21.76 16.33 -20.42
CA ASN A 74 22.65 15.36 -21.05
C ASN A 74 21.86 14.50 -22.06
N ARG A 75 22.34 14.45 -23.31
CA ARG A 75 21.73 13.59 -24.35
C ARG A 75 21.83 12.10 -24.05
N LEU A 76 22.81 11.69 -23.25
CA LEU A 76 22.97 10.30 -22.80
C LEU A 76 22.18 9.99 -21.52
N LYS A 77 21.33 10.91 -21.07
CA LYS A 77 20.59 10.88 -19.79
C LYS A 77 21.53 10.99 -18.58
N ASN A 78 21.00 11.47 -17.46
CA ASN A 78 21.72 11.53 -16.18
C ASN A 78 21.13 10.49 -15.24
N ALA A 79 21.96 9.96 -14.35
CA ALA A 79 21.47 9.17 -13.22
C ALA A 79 20.95 10.12 -12.14
N TYR A 80 19.73 9.87 -11.70
CA TYR A 80 19.06 10.63 -10.63
C TYR A 80 18.66 9.66 -9.51
N TYR A 81 18.74 10.12 -8.27
CA TYR A 81 18.47 9.35 -7.07
C TYR A 81 17.40 10.06 -6.24
N GLY A 82 16.40 9.32 -5.80
CA GLY A 82 15.29 9.89 -5.06
C GLY A 82 14.57 8.83 -4.23
N ASP A 83 13.53 9.28 -3.56
CA ASP A 83 12.72 8.46 -2.67
C ASP A 83 11.24 8.73 -2.92
N LEU A 84 10.48 7.69 -3.24
CA LEU A 84 9.08 7.80 -3.70
C LEU A 84 8.08 7.24 -2.67
N HIS A 85 8.56 6.95 -1.46
CA HIS A 85 7.73 6.39 -0.39
C HIS A 85 8.10 7.04 0.94
N ILE A 86 7.39 8.10 1.30
CA ILE A 86 7.71 8.95 2.45
C ILE A 86 6.43 9.33 3.18
N HIS A 87 6.37 9.06 4.48
CA HIS A 87 5.27 9.48 5.34
C HIS A 87 5.64 10.67 6.21
N THR A 88 4.61 11.44 6.53
CA THR A 88 4.64 12.66 7.31
C THR A 88 3.56 12.62 8.37
N ALA A 89 3.42 13.70 9.13
CA ALA A 89 2.34 13.84 10.09
C ALA A 89 0.95 13.75 9.44
N LEU A 90 0.80 13.85 8.11
CA LEU A 90 -0.49 13.66 7.45
C LEU A 90 -0.94 12.19 7.46
N SER A 91 -0.01 11.23 7.47
CA SER A 91 -0.35 9.80 7.51
C SER A 91 -0.94 9.39 8.86
N ALA A 92 -1.94 8.51 8.80
CA ALA A 92 -2.62 7.98 9.97
C ALA A 92 -1.79 6.98 10.78
N ASP A 93 -0.72 6.45 10.21
CA ASP A 93 0.20 5.54 10.88
C ASP A 93 1.49 6.25 11.36
N ALA A 94 1.92 7.34 10.74
CA ALA A 94 3.07 8.12 11.19
C ALA A 94 2.75 9.12 12.32
N PHE A 95 1.60 9.82 12.27
CA PHE A 95 1.27 10.81 13.31
C PHE A 95 1.08 10.20 14.70
N PRO A 96 0.29 9.11 14.88
CA PRO A 96 0.17 8.48 16.19
C PRO A 96 1.50 7.96 16.72
N GLU A 97 2.43 7.61 15.85
CA GLU A 97 3.78 7.17 16.20
C GLU A 97 4.75 8.31 16.52
N GLY A 98 4.29 9.57 16.48
CA GLY A 98 5.03 10.72 17.00
C GLY A 98 5.53 11.68 15.93
N THR A 99 5.29 11.43 14.65
CA THR A 99 5.73 12.33 13.58
C THR A 99 4.96 13.63 13.61
N ARG A 100 5.68 14.75 13.56
CA ARG A 100 5.15 16.13 13.65
C ARG A 100 5.59 17.02 12.48
N THR A 101 6.39 16.48 11.58
CA THR A 101 6.82 17.12 10.34
C THR A 101 5.80 16.88 9.23
N PHE A 102 5.56 17.89 8.40
CA PHE A 102 4.61 17.88 7.28
C PHE A 102 5.36 17.79 5.92
N PRO A 103 4.68 17.63 4.78
CA PRO A 103 5.32 17.41 3.48
C PRO A 103 6.42 18.43 3.12
N GLU A 104 6.27 19.70 3.50
CA GLU A 104 7.28 20.73 3.24
C GLU A 104 8.61 20.42 3.95
N ALA A 105 8.56 19.83 5.14
CA ALA A 105 9.75 19.39 5.86
C ALA A 105 10.42 18.20 5.18
N ALA A 106 9.64 17.21 4.72
CA ALA A 106 10.16 16.06 3.97
C ALA A 106 10.88 16.48 2.68
N TYR A 107 10.33 17.46 1.94
CA TYR A 107 10.99 18.01 0.75
C TYR A 107 12.22 18.87 1.07
N ARG A 108 12.21 19.66 2.16
CA ARG A 108 13.42 20.35 2.63
C ARG A 108 14.52 19.34 3.00
N PHE A 109 14.16 18.26 3.68
CA PHE A 109 15.09 17.19 4.01
C PHE A 109 15.68 16.51 2.76
N ALA A 110 14.83 16.19 1.78
CA ALA A 110 15.26 15.65 0.48
C ALA A 110 16.27 16.57 -0.21
N LYS A 111 16.08 17.89 -0.14
CA LYS A 111 17.01 18.91 -0.64
C LYS A 111 18.27 19.11 0.21
N GLY A 112 18.45 18.30 1.25
CA GLY A 112 19.63 18.29 2.11
C GLY A 112 19.57 19.25 3.28
N GLU A 113 18.40 19.81 3.65
CA GLU A 113 18.25 20.59 4.88
C GLU A 113 18.03 19.69 6.10
N ALA A 114 18.35 20.19 7.30
CA ALA A 114 18.09 19.45 8.52
C ALA A 114 16.64 19.61 9.01
N ILE A 115 16.00 18.52 9.41
CA ILE A 115 14.66 18.53 10.06
C ILE A 115 14.72 18.03 11.50
N ALA A 116 13.73 18.39 12.30
CA ALA A 116 13.58 17.83 13.63
C ALA A 116 13.14 16.36 13.55
N LEU A 117 13.75 15.51 14.37
CA LEU A 117 13.28 14.14 14.56
C LEU A 117 12.09 14.13 15.55
N PRO A 118 11.20 13.14 15.46
CA PRO A 118 10.06 13.04 16.38
C PRO A 118 10.53 12.55 17.76
N ASP A 119 10.46 13.44 18.76
CA ASP A 119 10.76 13.19 20.18
C ASP A 119 12.00 12.28 20.44
N PRO A 120 13.18 12.60 19.86
CA PRO A 120 14.38 11.81 20.10
C PRO A 120 14.81 11.90 21.57
N PRO A 121 15.45 10.85 22.13
CA PRO A 121 16.05 10.89 23.46
C PRO A 121 16.91 12.14 23.67
N ALA A 122 16.99 12.63 24.91
CA ALA A 122 17.73 13.86 25.21
C ALA A 122 19.23 13.80 24.87
N ASP A 123 19.80 12.59 24.84
CA ASP A 123 21.17 12.29 24.46
C ASP A 123 21.34 11.95 22.96
N ALA A 124 20.27 11.94 22.18
CA ALA A 124 20.28 11.70 20.75
C ALA A 124 20.19 13.02 19.93
N PRO A 125 20.62 13.01 18.65
CA PRO A 125 20.47 14.16 17.77
C PRO A 125 19.02 14.61 17.65
N GLN A 126 18.76 15.88 17.98
CA GLN A 126 17.41 16.46 17.91
C GLN A 126 16.98 16.79 16.47
N LYS A 127 17.97 16.91 15.58
CA LYS A 127 17.79 17.14 14.15
C LYS A 127 18.62 16.15 13.36
N PHE A 128 18.18 15.86 12.15
CA PHE A 128 18.87 14.99 11.23
C PHE A 128 18.96 15.62 9.84
N GLN A 129 20.01 15.26 9.09
CA GLN A 129 20.31 15.79 7.74
C GLN A 129 20.97 14.70 6.89
N LEU A 130 20.59 14.62 5.61
CA LEU A 130 21.24 13.76 4.64
C LEU A 130 22.69 14.16 4.39
N LEU A 131 23.56 13.17 4.12
CA LEU A 131 24.92 13.44 3.64
C LEU A 131 24.92 14.05 2.23
N ARG A 132 23.94 13.67 1.41
CA ARG A 132 23.78 14.12 0.04
C ARG A 132 22.30 14.35 -0.22
N ALA A 133 21.97 15.51 -0.79
CA ALA A 133 20.63 15.81 -1.25
C ALA A 133 20.18 14.82 -2.35
N LEU A 134 18.89 14.52 -2.37
CA LEU A 134 18.23 13.76 -3.42
C LEU A 134 17.98 14.65 -4.63
N ASP A 135 17.85 14.01 -5.79
CA ASP A 135 17.46 14.66 -7.04
C ASP A 135 15.93 14.75 -7.18
N PHE A 136 15.20 13.84 -6.55
CA PHE A 136 13.74 13.88 -6.51
C PHE A 136 13.14 13.22 -5.26
N ALA A 137 11.89 13.56 -4.94
CA ALA A 137 11.13 12.84 -3.92
C ALA A 137 9.61 12.94 -4.13
N ALA A 138 8.87 12.02 -3.52
CA ALA A 138 7.41 12.09 -3.42
C ALA A 138 6.94 11.74 -2.01
N VAL A 139 6.14 12.61 -1.41
CA VAL A 139 5.43 12.29 -0.17
C VAL A 139 4.19 11.47 -0.53
N THR A 140 4.02 10.33 0.15
CA THR A 140 2.99 9.33 -0.14
C THR A 140 2.27 8.93 1.15
N ASP A 141 1.75 9.92 1.88
CA ASP A 141 0.91 9.65 3.05
C ASP A 141 -0.34 8.81 2.66
N HIS A 142 -0.82 7.94 3.56
CA HIS A 142 -1.99 7.09 3.32
C HIS A 142 -3.25 7.91 3.03
N ALA A 143 -3.89 7.65 1.87
CA ALA A 143 -5.05 8.40 1.40
C ALA A 143 -6.34 8.11 2.21
N GLU A 144 -6.44 6.94 2.82
CA GLU A 144 -7.69 6.41 3.39
C GLU A 144 -8.19 7.18 4.61
N ALA A 145 -7.29 7.84 5.33
CA ALA A 145 -7.58 8.53 6.59
C ALA A 145 -7.04 9.97 6.64
N LEU A 146 -6.78 10.61 5.49
CA LEU A 146 -6.33 12.00 5.43
C LEU A 146 -7.34 12.94 6.12
N GLY A 147 -8.62 12.80 5.79
CA GLY A 147 -9.71 13.59 6.33
C GLY A 147 -9.91 13.39 7.84
N GLU A 148 -9.95 12.14 8.30
CA GLU A 148 -10.03 11.81 9.74
C GLU A 148 -8.84 12.39 10.49
N GLY A 149 -7.62 12.16 9.98
CA GLY A 149 -6.40 12.70 10.58
C GLY A 149 -6.43 14.22 10.67
N TYR A 150 -6.93 14.92 9.63
CA TYR A 150 -7.11 16.38 9.67
C TYR A 150 -8.15 16.81 10.72
N ILE A 151 -9.34 16.20 10.72
CA ILE A 151 -10.41 16.51 11.68
C ILE A 151 -9.90 16.34 13.11
N CYS A 152 -9.23 15.23 13.39
CA CYS A 152 -8.73 14.92 14.72
C CYS A 152 -7.61 15.86 15.18
N ARG A 153 -6.81 16.43 14.27
CA ARG A 153 -5.70 17.34 14.62
C ARG A 153 -6.11 18.82 14.72
N ASN A 154 -7.26 19.20 14.15
CA ASN A 154 -7.66 20.60 14.03
C ASN A 154 -8.91 20.90 14.89
N PRO A 155 -8.74 21.36 16.15
CA PRO A 155 -9.86 21.69 17.02
C PRO A 155 -10.74 22.79 16.41
N GLY A 156 -12.06 22.58 16.45
CA GLY A 156 -13.05 23.54 15.94
C GLY A 156 -13.21 23.59 14.42
N ALA A 157 -12.41 22.85 13.64
CA ALA A 157 -12.56 22.80 12.18
C ALA A 157 -13.80 22.00 11.75
N PHE A 158 -14.08 20.89 12.44
CA PHE A 158 -15.21 20.00 12.19
C PHE A 158 -15.76 19.44 13.50
N ALA A 159 -17.05 19.11 13.54
CA ALA A 159 -17.71 18.60 14.74
C ALA A 159 -17.14 17.25 15.22
N GLY A 160 -16.63 16.43 14.29
CA GLY A 160 -16.02 15.13 14.60
C GLY A 160 -14.73 15.19 15.42
N HIS A 161 -14.13 16.37 15.63
CA HIS A 161 -12.90 16.54 16.39
C HIS A 161 -12.99 15.97 17.82
N ASP A 162 -14.15 16.13 18.45
CA ASP A 162 -14.40 15.71 19.84
C ASP A 162 -14.87 14.25 19.94
N ALA A 163 -14.89 13.51 18.83
CA ALA A 163 -15.22 12.09 18.86
C ALA A 163 -14.13 11.28 19.56
N ARG A 164 -14.54 10.23 20.30
CA ARG A 164 -13.61 9.31 20.99
C ARG A 164 -12.52 8.74 20.07
N ALA A 165 -12.83 8.50 18.80
CA ALA A 165 -11.85 8.01 17.84
C ALA A 165 -10.68 9.00 17.64
N CYS A 166 -10.98 10.30 17.66
CA CYS A 166 -9.98 11.34 17.58
C CYS A 166 -9.17 11.48 18.87
N ASP A 167 -9.77 11.26 20.04
CA ASP A 167 -9.01 11.16 21.30
C ASP A 167 -7.99 10.02 21.26
N THR A 168 -8.41 8.84 20.77
CA THR A 168 -7.51 7.69 20.58
C THR A 168 -6.40 8.02 19.58
N PHE A 169 -6.74 8.62 18.43
CA PHE A 169 -5.77 9.02 17.41
C PHE A 169 -4.71 10.00 17.95
N ARG A 170 -5.17 11.04 18.66
CA ARG A 170 -4.28 12.04 19.30
C ARG A 170 -3.47 11.47 20.46
N GLY A 171 -4.03 10.48 21.16
CA GLY A 171 -3.34 9.75 22.24
C GLY A 171 -2.11 8.99 21.75
N GLY A 172 -2.07 8.64 20.46
CA GLY A 172 -0.90 8.04 19.82
C GLY A 172 -0.71 6.56 20.11
N GLY A 173 0.44 6.05 19.67
CA GLY A 173 0.81 4.64 19.78
C GLY A 173 -0.05 3.71 18.92
N PHE A 174 0.08 2.40 19.17
CA PHE A 174 -0.57 1.36 18.38
C PHE A 174 -2.10 1.55 18.26
N GLU A 175 -2.76 1.91 19.36
CA GLU A 175 -4.21 2.14 19.34
C GLU A 175 -4.59 3.37 18.52
N GLY A 176 -3.74 4.40 18.52
CA GLY A 176 -3.91 5.58 17.69
C GLY A 176 -3.80 5.28 16.20
N VAL A 177 -2.89 4.39 15.80
CA VAL A 177 -2.81 3.90 14.41
C VAL A 177 -4.06 3.06 14.06
N ARG A 178 -4.37 2.08 14.91
CA ARG A 178 -5.45 1.10 14.68
C ARG A 178 -6.84 1.72 14.56
N VAL A 179 -7.08 2.88 15.18
CA VAL A 179 -8.42 3.48 15.22
C VAL A 179 -8.98 3.80 13.83
N PHE A 180 -8.10 4.14 12.87
CA PHE A 180 -8.48 4.41 11.49
C PHE A 180 -8.03 3.33 10.49
N ASN A 181 -7.04 2.50 10.82
CA ASN A 181 -6.59 1.41 9.92
C ASN A 181 -7.65 0.36 9.59
N GLN A 182 -8.75 0.25 10.37
CA GLN A 182 -9.84 -0.68 10.05
C GLN A 182 -10.39 -0.49 8.64
N ILE A 183 -10.42 0.75 8.14
CA ILE A 183 -10.90 1.05 6.78
C ILE A 183 -10.07 0.33 5.70
N ASN A 184 -8.79 0.06 5.97
CA ASN A 184 -7.88 -0.64 5.06
C ASN A 184 -8.14 -2.15 5.06
N ALA A 185 -8.65 -2.69 6.17
CA ALA A 185 -8.87 -4.12 6.38
C ALA A 185 -10.28 -4.59 6.02
N ASP A 186 -11.24 -3.67 5.89
CA ASP A 186 -12.62 -4.00 5.56
C ASP A 186 -12.79 -4.28 4.06
N LEU A 187 -13.48 -5.37 3.72
CA LEU A 187 -13.83 -5.68 2.33
C LEU A 187 -14.82 -4.68 1.71
N THR A 188 -15.65 -4.06 2.54
CA THR A 188 -16.55 -2.96 2.16
C THR A 188 -16.27 -1.78 3.09
N PRO A 189 -15.19 -1.02 2.83
CA PRO A 189 -14.72 -0.01 3.75
C PRO A 189 -15.78 1.02 4.08
N LYS A 190 -15.94 1.30 5.38
CA LYS A 190 -16.84 2.36 5.87
C LYS A 190 -16.09 3.28 6.81
N ARG A 191 -16.21 4.57 6.55
CA ARG A 191 -15.69 5.61 7.44
C ARG A 191 -16.58 5.75 8.66
N ARG A 192 -16.00 6.29 9.74
CA ARG A 192 -16.71 6.46 11.01
C ARG A 192 -17.59 7.70 10.95
N GLU A 193 -18.91 7.54 10.91
CA GLU A 193 -19.86 8.66 10.89
C GLU A 193 -19.65 9.64 12.07
N ALA A 194 -19.26 9.15 13.24
CA ALA A 194 -18.95 10.01 14.40
C ALA A 194 -17.80 11.01 14.16
N VAL A 195 -16.89 10.72 13.22
CA VAL A 195 -15.80 11.62 12.83
C VAL A 195 -16.15 12.34 11.53
N CYS A 196 -16.68 11.60 10.55
CA CYS A 196 -16.88 12.06 9.19
C CYS A 196 -18.22 12.74 8.90
N GLY A 197 -19.13 12.76 9.88
CA GLY A 197 -20.48 13.24 9.71
C GLY A 197 -21.32 12.33 8.80
N PRO A 198 -22.61 12.69 8.61
CA PRO A 198 -23.51 11.93 7.76
C PRO A 198 -22.98 11.88 6.32
N GLU A 199 -23.09 10.70 5.69
CA GLU A 199 -22.63 10.46 4.31
C GLU A 199 -21.16 10.83 4.07
N ASN A 200 -20.33 10.80 5.12
CA ASN A 200 -18.91 11.15 5.11
C ASN A 200 -18.60 12.60 4.70
N LYS A 201 -19.59 13.49 4.72
CA LYS A 201 -19.48 14.87 4.21
C LYS A 201 -18.28 15.64 4.75
N ASP A 202 -18.04 15.57 6.06
CA ASP A 202 -16.98 16.34 6.71
C ASP A 202 -15.60 15.79 6.34
N CYS A 203 -15.49 14.47 6.28
CA CYS A 203 -14.27 13.81 5.87
C CYS A 203 -13.94 14.04 4.38
N ILE A 204 -14.93 14.04 3.48
CA ILE A 204 -14.71 14.39 2.05
C ILE A 204 -14.21 15.84 1.93
N ALA A 205 -14.76 16.77 2.73
CA ALA A 205 -14.28 18.15 2.75
C ALA A 205 -12.85 18.24 3.31
N ALA A 206 -12.54 17.50 4.36
CA ALA A 206 -11.21 17.43 4.96
C ALA A 206 -10.18 16.77 4.03
N ASP A 207 -10.52 15.70 3.32
CA ASP A 207 -9.65 15.06 2.33
C ASP A 207 -9.22 16.06 1.26
N LYS A 208 -10.14 16.90 0.76
CA LYS A 208 -9.80 17.96 -0.20
C LYS A 208 -8.81 18.97 0.36
N ILE A 209 -8.96 19.35 1.62
CA ILE A 209 -8.04 20.30 2.27
C ILE A 209 -6.63 19.69 2.32
N VAL A 210 -6.52 18.44 2.78
CA VAL A 210 -5.22 17.76 2.90
C VAL A 210 -4.62 17.47 1.52
N TRP A 211 -5.44 17.07 0.55
CA TRP A 211 -4.98 16.82 -0.82
C TRP A 211 -4.40 18.09 -1.46
N GLN A 212 -5.07 19.23 -1.28
CA GLN A 212 -4.54 20.52 -1.71
C GLN A 212 -3.25 20.90 -0.99
N GLN A 213 -3.11 20.57 0.30
CA GLN A 213 -1.86 20.77 1.01
C GLN A 213 -0.71 19.94 0.41
N ILE A 214 -0.95 18.66 0.09
CA ILE A 214 0.05 17.79 -0.55
C ILE A 214 0.45 18.33 -1.91
N ILE A 215 -0.52 18.73 -2.75
CA ILE A 215 -0.28 19.34 -4.07
C ILE A 215 0.58 20.59 -3.93
N GLN A 216 0.20 21.50 -3.03
CA GLN A 216 0.93 22.77 -2.81
C GLN A 216 2.35 22.53 -2.30
N ALA A 217 2.56 21.58 -1.39
CA ALA A 217 3.87 21.27 -0.88
C ALA A 217 4.80 20.71 -1.97
N ALA A 218 4.29 19.80 -2.81
CA ALA A 218 5.04 19.29 -3.96
C ALA A 218 5.34 20.39 -4.98
N GLU A 219 4.35 21.21 -5.33
CA GLU A 219 4.48 22.29 -6.30
C GLU A 219 5.47 23.38 -5.85
N ALA A 220 5.48 23.69 -4.55
CA ALA A 220 6.40 24.66 -3.97
C ALA A 220 7.84 24.12 -3.82
N ALA A 221 8.00 22.80 -3.72
CA ALA A 221 9.30 22.16 -3.59
C ALA A 221 10.03 21.98 -4.93
N ASP A 222 9.29 21.92 -6.04
CA ASP A 222 9.81 21.62 -7.37
C ASP A 222 10.69 22.77 -7.89
N ASP A 223 11.90 22.46 -8.35
CA ASP A 223 12.80 23.48 -8.89
C ASP A 223 12.35 23.86 -10.30
N LYS A 224 11.71 25.02 -10.43
CA LYS A 224 11.22 25.57 -11.70
C LYS A 224 12.24 26.43 -12.43
N THR A 225 13.46 26.52 -11.94
CA THR A 225 14.54 27.27 -12.58
C THR A 225 15.28 26.40 -13.59
N GLU A 226 16.10 27.02 -14.44
CA GLU A 226 17.00 26.31 -15.36
C GLU A 226 18.07 25.47 -14.65
N ALA A 227 18.20 25.59 -13.32
CA ALA A 227 19.13 24.79 -12.54
C ALA A 227 18.68 23.32 -12.41
N CYS A 228 17.36 23.06 -12.40
CA CYS A 228 16.76 21.72 -12.27
C CYS A 228 17.41 20.86 -11.18
N ARG A 229 17.59 21.43 -9.98
CA ARG A 229 18.28 20.82 -8.85
C ARG A 229 17.45 19.77 -8.13
N PHE A 230 16.13 19.85 -8.23
CA PHE A 230 15.22 18.98 -7.50
C PHE A 230 13.88 18.87 -8.21
N THR A 231 13.32 17.67 -8.27
CA THR A 231 11.96 17.41 -8.72
C THR A 231 11.13 16.84 -7.57
N SER A 232 10.01 17.47 -7.24
CA SER A 232 9.00 16.86 -6.37
C SER A 232 7.82 16.37 -7.21
N PHE A 233 7.19 15.31 -6.72
CA PHE A 233 5.96 14.79 -7.33
C PHE A 233 4.79 14.93 -6.38
N VAL A 234 3.61 15.18 -6.93
CA VAL A 234 2.36 14.98 -6.19
C VAL A 234 2.18 13.47 -6.03
N GLY A 235 2.02 13.00 -4.80
CA GLY A 235 1.92 11.58 -4.49
C GLY A 235 0.98 11.28 -3.34
N LEU A 236 0.57 10.01 -3.26
CA LEU A 236 -0.19 9.43 -2.16
C LEU A 236 0.05 7.92 -2.10
N GLU A 237 -0.24 7.32 -0.95
CA GLU A 237 -0.36 5.87 -0.84
C GLU A 237 -1.84 5.46 -0.84
N TYR A 238 -2.18 4.52 -1.73
CA TYR A 238 -3.42 3.76 -1.72
C TYR A 238 -3.23 2.49 -0.87
N THR A 239 -3.96 2.41 0.24
CA THR A 239 -3.70 1.45 1.32
C THR A 239 -4.81 0.42 1.42
N ARG A 240 -4.60 -0.70 0.72
CA ARG A 240 -5.54 -1.83 0.73
C ARG A 240 -4.94 -3.02 1.46
N SER A 241 -5.59 -3.45 2.55
CA SER A 241 -5.15 -4.60 3.36
C SER A 241 -6.27 -5.51 3.88
N PRO A 242 -7.28 -5.93 3.08
CA PRO A 242 -8.29 -6.88 3.55
C PRO A 242 -7.68 -8.09 4.22
N ASP A 243 -8.26 -8.51 5.36
CA ASP A 243 -7.75 -9.62 6.16
C ASP A 243 -6.28 -9.48 6.60
N ALA A 244 -5.80 -8.24 6.71
CA ALA A 244 -4.41 -7.89 6.99
C ALA A 244 -3.41 -8.47 5.96
N LYS A 245 -3.79 -8.49 4.68
CA LYS A 245 -2.94 -8.90 3.55
C LYS A 245 -2.63 -7.68 2.70
N HIS A 246 -1.41 -7.16 2.80
CA HIS A 246 -1.07 -5.84 2.29
C HIS A 246 -0.96 -5.84 0.77
N THR A 247 -1.72 -4.96 0.12
CA THR A 247 -1.72 -4.73 -1.33
C THR A 247 -1.64 -3.23 -1.64
N HIS A 248 -0.69 -2.57 -0.96
CA HIS A 248 -0.47 -1.13 -0.99
C HIS A 248 0.16 -0.66 -2.30
N ARG A 249 -0.11 0.59 -2.68
CA ARG A 249 0.36 1.21 -3.93
C ARG A 249 0.67 2.68 -3.75
N ASN A 250 1.85 3.11 -4.16
CA ASN A 250 2.15 4.52 -4.30
C ASN A 250 1.69 5.03 -5.67
N LEU A 251 0.91 6.11 -5.68
CA LEU A 251 0.50 6.82 -6.88
C LEU A 251 1.36 8.05 -7.02
N ILE A 252 2.10 8.15 -8.13
CA ILE A 252 3.00 9.27 -8.42
C ILE A 252 2.50 10.00 -9.65
N PHE A 253 2.01 11.22 -9.46
CA PHE A 253 1.45 12.04 -10.54
C PHE A 253 2.53 12.88 -11.22
N ARG A 254 2.38 13.06 -12.54
CA ARG A 254 3.30 13.84 -13.38
C ARG A 254 3.39 15.30 -12.98
N ASN A 255 2.26 15.92 -12.60
CA ASN A 255 2.15 17.33 -12.26
C ASN A 255 0.94 17.57 -11.32
N THR A 256 0.53 18.82 -11.16
CA THR A 256 -0.60 19.22 -10.30
C THR A 256 -1.97 19.07 -10.96
N ASP A 257 -2.05 18.68 -12.24
CA ASP A 257 -3.32 18.32 -12.87
C ASP A 257 -3.69 16.89 -12.46
N VAL A 258 -4.38 16.77 -11.32
CA VAL A 258 -4.70 15.50 -10.66
C VAL A 258 -6.20 15.39 -10.36
N PRO A 259 -6.76 14.19 -10.09
CA PRO A 259 -8.15 14.05 -9.65
C PRO A 259 -8.49 14.94 -8.44
N ASP A 260 -9.75 15.39 -8.36
CA ASP A 260 -10.22 16.34 -7.34
C ASP A 260 -10.18 15.78 -5.91
N LEU A 261 -10.23 14.45 -5.79
CA LEU A 261 -10.11 13.71 -4.53
C LEU A 261 -8.97 12.71 -4.67
N PRO A 262 -8.22 12.45 -3.57
CA PRO A 262 -7.20 11.42 -3.56
C PRO A 262 -7.85 10.03 -3.71
N PRO A 263 -7.51 9.25 -4.75
CA PRO A 263 -8.01 7.89 -4.89
C PRO A 263 -7.57 7.02 -3.70
N SER A 264 -8.51 6.30 -3.10
CA SER A 264 -8.27 5.54 -1.86
C SER A 264 -9.07 4.23 -1.86
N HIS A 265 -8.66 3.29 -1.01
CA HIS A 265 -9.27 1.96 -0.92
C HIS A 265 -10.78 1.98 -0.67
N HIS A 266 -11.26 2.91 0.16
CA HIS A 266 -12.70 3.00 0.45
C HIS A 266 -13.55 3.52 -0.73
N MET A 267 -12.94 4.22 -1.68
CA MET A 267 -13.59 4.65 -2.91
C MET A 267 -13.50 3.57 -3.99
N PHE A 268 -12.36 2.88 -4.05
CA PHE A 268 -12.07 1.86 -5.05
C PHE A 268 -11.54 0.59 -4.37
N PRO A 269 -12.40 -0.28 -3.83
CA PRO A 269 -11.96 -1.47 -3.07
C PRO A 269 -11.12 -2.49 -3.85
N PHE A 270 -11.17 -2.45 -5.18
CA PHE A 270 -10.42 -3.35 -6.05
C PHE A 270 -9.42 -2.61 -6.96
N PRO A 271 -8.25 -3.20 -7.24
CA PRO A 271 -7.26 -2.60 -8.14
C PRO A 271 -7.82 -2.21 -9.51
N TYR A 272 -8.67 -3.04 -10.12
CA TYR A 272 -9.29 -2.72 -11.40
C TYR A 272 -10.22 -1.49 -11.34
N GLN A 273 -10.86 -1.22 -10.20
CA GLN A 273 -11.69 -0.03 -10.00
C GLN A 273 -10.81 1.21 -9.88
N LEU A 274 -9.68 1.10 -9.15
CA LEU A 274 -8.69 2.16 -9.06
C LEU A 274 -8.16 2.51 -10.46
N PHE A 275 -7.72 1.53 -11.24
CA PHE A 275 -7.19 1.78 -12.58
C PHE A 275 -8.25 2.31 -13.55
N SER A 276 -9.48 1.79 -13.49
CA SER A 276 -10.59 2.33 -14.28
C SER A 276 -10.89 3.79 -13.92
N HIS A 277 -10.77 4.15 -12.64
CA HIS A 277 -10.90 5.54 -12.20
C HIS A 277 -9.76 6.42 -12.71
N LEU A 278 -8.50 5.99 -12.58
CA LEU A 278 -7.37 6.75 -13.11
C LEU A 278 -7.45 6.93 -14.64
N GLU A 279 -7.97 5.92 -15.33
CA GLU A 279 -8.18 5.97 -16.78
C GLU A 279 -9.20 7.04 -17.17
N THR A 280 -10.30 7.13 -16.42
CA THR A 280 -11.40 8.05 -16.74
C THR A 280 -11.23 9.45 -16.15
N ALA A 281 -10.61 9.58 -14.97
CA ALA A 281 -10.49 10.84 -14.23
C ALA A 281 -9.11 11.50 -14.36
N CYS A 282 -8.10 10.77 -14.81
CA CYS A 282 -6.75 11.29 -15.06
C CYS A 282 -6.36 11.14 -16.54
N ARG A 283 -5.86 9.98 -16.98
CA ARG A 283 -5.24 9.84 -18.31
C ARG A 283 -6.18 10.11 -19.49
N GLY A 284 -7.46 9.76 -19.36
CA GLY A 284 -8.49 10.00 -20.38
C GLY A 284 -9.40 11.20 -20.08
N GLY A 285 -9.46 11.63 -18.81
CA GLY A 285 -10.32 12.73 -18.38
C GLY A 285 -9.65 14.11 -18.38
N ARG A 286 -8.31 14.13 -18.37
CA ARG A 286 -7.51 15.35 -18.22
C ARG A 286 -6.31 15.31 -19.14
N GLU A 287 -6.13 16.39 -19.91
CA GLU A 287 -5.10 16.46 -20.94
C GLU A 287 -3.69 16.41 -20.36
N ALA A 288 -3.44 17.07 -19.24
CA ALA A 288 -2.10 17.15 -18.63
C ALA A 288 -1.86 16.09 -17.54
N CYS A 289 -2.92 15.48 -16.99
CA CYS A 289 -2.81 14.44 -15.97
C CYS A 289 -2.17 13.15 -16.50
N ASP A 290 -1.19 12.65 -15.77
CA ASP A 290 -0.63 11.32 -15.94
C ASP A 290 -0.11 10.81 -14.60
N VAL A 291 -0.08 9.50 -14.43
CA VAL A 291 0.20 8.85 -13.15
C VAL A 291 0.84 7.50 -13.40
N ILE A 292 1.79 7.14 -12.53
CA ILE A 292 2.28 5.76 -12.39
C ILE A 292 1.85 5.20 -11.04
N VAL A 293 1.62 3.90 -11.01
CA VAL A 293 1.27 3.17 -9.79
C VAL A 293 2.42 2.22 -9.46
N ILE A 294 2.83 2.20 -8.20
CA ILE A 294 3.96 1.41 -7.72
C ILE A 294 3.47 0.51 -6.59
N PRO A 295 3.12 -0.76 -6.85
CA PRO A 295 2.86 -1.73 -5.80
C PRO A 295 4.08 -1.90 -4.89
N HIS A 296 3.83 -2.11 -3.60
CA HIS A 296 4.86 -2.35 -2.58
C HIS A 296 4.34 -3.26 -1.48
N ASN A 297 5.23 -3.74 -0.61
CA ASN A 297 4.90 -4.62 0.53
C ASN A 297 4.23 -5.94 0.12
N ALA A 298 4.49 -6.42 -1.10
CA ALA A 298 3.89 -7.67 -1.58
C ALA A 298 4.30 -8.88 -0.72
N ASN A 299 5.46 -8.84 -0.05
CA ASN A 299 5.88 -9.87 0.91
C ASN A 299 4.90 -10.06 2.08
N LEU A 300 4.03 -9.09 2.34
CA LEU A 300 3.00 -9.13 3.39
C LEU A 300 1.59 -9.41 2.82
N SER A 301 1.48 -9.81 1.55
CA SER A 301 0.20 -9.97 0.88
C SER A 301 -0.39 -11.38 1.03
N GLY A 302 0.41 -12.38 1.41
CA GLY A 302 -0.01 -13.78 1.44
C GLY A 302 -0.55 -14.25 0.08
N GLY A 303 0.17 -13.89 -0.99
CA GLY A 303 -0.11 -14.18 -2.39
C GLY A 303 -1.15 -13.30 -3.06
N ASN A 304 -1.60 -12.20 -2.43
CA ASN A 304 -2.73 -11.40 -2.94
C ASN A 304 -2.35 -10.23 -3.84
N MET A 305 -1.13 -9.71 -3.77
CA MET A 305 -0.73 -8.54 -4.57
C MET A 305 -0.88 -8.83 -6.08
N PHE A 306 -0.42 -10.01 -6.51
CA PHE A 306 -0.36 -10.44 -7.90
C PHE A 306 -1.26 -11.66 -8.15
N ASN A 307 -2.43 -11.70 -7.52
CA ASN A 307 -3.34 -12.84 -7.59
C ASN A 307 -4.27 -12.77 -8.82
N PRO A 308 -4.11 -13.63 -9.84
CA PRO A 308 -5.00 -13.65 -11.02
C PRO A 308 -6.45 -14.03 -10.66
N ARG A 309 -6.65 -14.72 -9.53
CA ARG A 309 -7.97 -15.22 -9.11
C ARG A 309 -8.92 -14.10 -8.71
N GLU A 310 -8.39 -12.92 -8.38
CA GLU A 310 -9.22 -11.77 -8.05
C GLU A 310 -10.21 -11.47 -9.19
N VAL A 311 -9.84 -11.69 -10.46
CA VAL A 311 -10.73 -11.45 -11.60
C VAL A 311 -11.24 -12.72 -12.28
N GLU A 312 -10.92 -13.92 -11.77
CA GLU A 312 -11.13 -15.19 -12.48
C GLU A 312 -12.59 -15.48 -12.86
N ASN A 313 -13.53 -15.08 -12.00
CA ASN A 313 -14.97 -15.27 -12.20
C ASN A 313 -15.60 -14.25 -13.17
N MET A 314 -14.87 -13.22 -13.61
CA MET A 314 -15.38 -12.24 -14.58
C MET A 314 -15.37 -12.79 -16.01
N SER A 315 -16.11 -12.10 -16.90
CA SER A 315 -16.07 -12.39 -18.35
C SER A 315 -14.63 -12.37 -18.91
N SER A 316 -14.34 -13.16 -19.95
CA SER A 316 -13.02 -13.18 -20.59
C SER A 316 -12.56 -11.79 -21.06
N SER A 317 -13.48 -10.95 -21.55
CA SER A 317 -13.20 -9.56 -21.93
C SER A 317 -12.85 -8.69 -20.72
N SER A 318 -13.61 -8.78 -19.62
CA SER A 318 -13.33 -8.01 -18.40
C SER A 318 -12.00 -8.42 -17.78
N ARG A 319 -11.68 -9.72 -17.75
CA ARG A 319 -10.40 -10.24 -17.26
C ARG A 319 -9.23 -9.70 -18.06
N TYR A 320 -9.31 -9.81 -19.38
CA TYR A 320 -8.29 -9.27 -20.27
C TYR A 320 -8.11 -7.77 -20.06
N ALA A 321 -9.20 -7.01 -19.94
CA ALA A 321 -9.15 -5.58 -19.68
C ALA A 321 -8.53 -5.23 -18.33
N SER A 322 -8.80 -6.01 -17.28
CA SER A 322 -8.14 -5.85 -15.98
C SER A 322 -6.63 -6.03 -16.09
N TYR A 323 -6.16 -7.09 -16.76
CA TYR A 323 -4.73 -7.31 -16.96
C TYR A 323 -4.07 -6.21 -17.80
N ALA A 324 -4.77 -5.73 -18.84
CA ALA A 324 -4.29 -4.62 -19.66
C ALA A 324 -4.18 -3.31 -18.85
N LEU A 325 -5.15 -3.02 -17.98
CA LEU A 325 -5.08 -1.89 -17.06
C LEU A 325 -3.91 -2.04 -16.09
N THR A 326 -3.76 -3.19 -15.42
CA THR A 326 -2.62 -3.44 -14.53
C THR A 326 -1.29 -3.18 -15.23
N ARG A 327 -1.09 -3.78 -16.43
CA ARG A 327 0.12 -3.58 -17.25
C ARG A 327 0.41 -2.11 -17.57
N SER A 328 -0.63 -1.30 -17.71
CA SER A 328 -0.55 0.11 -18.12
C SER A 328 -0.21 1.06 -16.97
N TYR A 329 -0.55 0.68 -15.74
CA TYR A 329 -0.39 1.52 -14.55
C TYR A 329 0.77 1.07 -13.66
N GLU A 330 0.90 -0.24 -13.41
CA GLU A 330 1.94 -0.82 -12.56
C GLU A 330 3.22 -1.09 -13.35
N ARG A 331 3.92 -0.01 -13.73
CA ARG A 331 5.16 -0.07 -14.51
C ARG A 331 6.43 -0.17 -13.65
N LEU A 332 6.30 0.05 -12.35
CA LEU A 332 7.38 -0.08 -11.38
C LEU A 332 6.89 -0.92 -10.21
N TYR A 333 7.79 -1.65 -9.58
CA TYR A 333 7.56 -2.37 -8.34
C TYR A 333 8.58 -1.91 -7.30
N GLU A 334 8.11 -1.52 -6.11
CA GLU A 334 9.00 -1.27 -4.99
C GLU A 334 9.42 -2.60 -4.39
N ILE A 335 10.56 -3.09 -4.87
CA ILE A 335 11.09 -4.38 -4.45
C ILE A 335 11.68 -4.28 -3.04
N ALA A 336 12.20 -3.12 -2.64
CA ALA A 336 12.92 -2.98 -1.37
C ALA A 336 12.43 -1.78 -0.54
N GLN A 337 12.12 -2.04 0.72
CA GLN A 337 11.89 -1.03 1.74
C GLN A 337 12.22 -1.58 3.15
N HIS A 338 11.93 -0.86 4.24
CA HIS A 338 12.26 -1.29 5.61
C HIS A 338 11.65 -2.65 6.04
N LYS A 339 10.43 -2.99 5.59
CA LYS A 339 9.70 -4.25 5.83
C LYS A 339 10.12 -5.41 4.93
N GLY A 340 11.07 -5.27 4.01
CA GLY A 340 11.52 -6.41 3.20
C GLY A 340 12.21 -6.06 1.89
N TYR A 341 12.73 -7.09 1.22
CA TYR A 341 13.34 -6.99 -0.11
C TYR A 341 12.52 -7.62 -1.22
N SER A 342 11.39 -8.28 -0.89
CA SER A 342 10.31 -8.79 -1.75
C SER A 342 10.73 -9.30 -3.14
N GLU A 343 11.96 -9.82 -3.27
CA GLU A 343 12.56 -10.11 -4.56
C GLU A 343 12.29 -11.56 -4.96
N CYS A 344 12.52 -12.48 -4.04
CA CYS A 344 12.38 -13.89 -4.31
C CYS A 344 12.07 -14.70 -3.03
N LEU A 345 11.55 -15.90 -3.25
CA LEU A 345 11.37 -16.92 -2.24
C LEU A 345 11.79 -18.27 -2.83
N ASN A 346 12.25 -19.19 -1.98
CA ASN A 346 12.53 -20.58 -2.31
C ASN A 346 11.64 -21.50 -1.47
N ARG A 347 11.48 -22.76 -1.91
CA ARG A 347 10.85 -23.85 -1.13
C ARG A 347 9.37 -23.67 -0.78
N VAL A 348 8.64 -22.93 -1.61
CA VAL A 348 7.17 -23.01 -1.69
C VAL A 348 6.77 -23.80 -2.93
N THR A 349 5.65 -24.51 -2.86
CA THR A 349 5.15 -25.39 -3.92
C THR A 349 4.55 -24.65 -5.11
N ASP A 350 4.20 -23.38 -4.94
CA ASP A 350 3.65 -22.51 -5.99
C ASP A 350 4.70 -21.74 -6.82
N ILE A 351 6.00 -22.02 -6.66
CA ILE A 351 7.05 -21.48 -7.54
C ILE A 351 7.09 -22.26 -8.86
N LEU A 352 6.99 -21.51 -9.96
CA LEU A 352 7.17 -22.02 -11.31
C LEU A 352 8.69 -22.08 -11.64
N GLY A 353 9.43 -23.01 -11.04
CA GLY A 353 10.87 -23.15 -11.28
C GLY A 353 11.62 -24.01 -10.25
N ASP A 354 12.88 -24.32 -10.54
CA ASP A 354 13.81 -24.98 -9.60
C ASP A 354 14.28 -24.01 -8.50
N VAL A 355 14.88 -24.56 -7.44
CA VAL A 355 15.48 -23.78 -6.34
C VAL A 355 16.64 -22.93 -6.86
N ASP A 356 16.61 -21.63 -6.59
CA ASP A 356 17.73 -20.71 -6.86
C ASP A 356 18.58 -20.53 -5.60
N GLU A 357 19.81 -21.05 -5.59
CA GLU A 357 20.71 -20.96 -4.44
C GLU A 357 21.08 -19.51 -4.05
N LEU A 358 20.92 -18.53 -4.96
CA LEU A 358 21.19 -17.12 -4.71
C LEU A 358 19.94 -16.36 -4.21
N CYS A 359 18.78 -17.01 -4.20
CA CYS A 359 17.57 -16.48 -3.62
C CYS A 359 17.59 -16.58 -2.08
N ASP A 360 18.44 -15.74 -1.49
CA ASP A 360 18.74 -15.70 -0.05
C ASP A 360 18.89 -14.25 0.45
N ILE A 361 18.11 -13.31 -0.09
CA ILE A 361 18.24 -11.88 0.26
C ILE A 361 17.05 -11.30 1.02
N GLU A 362 15.92 -12.02 1.10
CA GLU A 362 14.75 -11.53 1.82
C GLU A 362 15.06 -11.32 3.32
N LYS A 363 14.74 -10.11 3.82
CA LYS A 363 14.91 -9.73 5.23
C LYS A 363 13.89 -10.40 6.14
N ARG A 364 12.66 -10.63 5.64
CA ARG A 364 11.55 -11.24 6.38
C ARG A 364 11.22 -12.60 5.78
N ARG A 365 11.94 -13.62 6.25
CA ARG A 365 11.75 -15.01 5.79
C ARG A 365 10.79 -15.80 6.67
N ASP A 366 10.55 -15.30 7.87
CA ASP A 366 9.66 -15.90 8.86
C ASP A 366 8.57 -14.89 9.24
N PHE A 367 7.41 -14.98 8.60
CA PHE A 367 6.13 -14.53 9.14
C PHE A 367 5.57 -15.69 9.98
N GLY A 368 5.43 -15.54 11.30
CA GLY A 368 4.85 -16.62 12.09
C GLY A 368 5.27 -16.64 13.55
N ASN A 369 4.41 -17.23 14.38
CA ASN A 369 4.76 -17.58 15.75
C ASN A 369 5.68 -18.82 15.75
N LYS A 370 6.63 -18.87 16.69
CA LYS A 370 7.37 -20.10 17.00
C LYS A 370 6.38 -21.12 17.58
N GLU A 371 5.93 -22.07 16.78
CA GLU A 371 5.15 -23.19 17.33
C GLU A 371 6.08 -24.31 17.82
N LEU A 372 5.80 -24.83 19.02
CA LEU A 372 6.42 -26.05 19.52
C LEU A 372 5.79 -27.24 18.79
N ASP A 373 6.51 -27.82 17.84
CA ASP A 373 6.12 -29.05 17.15
C ASP A 373 6.13 -30.24 18.14
N PHE A 374 4.94 -30.63 18.61
CA PHE A 374 4.70 -31.89 19.30
C PHE A 374 4.24 -32.97 18.31
N SER A 375 5.09 -33.34 17.35
CA SER A 375 4.82 -34.53 16.55
C SER A 375 4.86 -35.80 17.42
N LEU A 376 3.73 -36.52 17.47
CA LEU A 376 3.45 -37.67 18.33
C LEU A 376 4.35 -38.91 18.10
N ASN A 377 5.29 -38.88 17.14
CA ASN A 377 6.01 -40.06 16.68
C ASN A 377 7.50 -40.14 17.02
N ARG A 378 8.09 -39.22 17.78
CA ARG A 378 9.47 -39.40 18.30
C ARG A 378 9.62 -38.77 19.69
N LEU A 379 10.08 -39.59 20.65
CA LEU A 379 10.27 -39.32 22.09
C LEU A 379 11.35 -38.27 22.43
N VAL A 380 11.61 -37.31 21.55
CA VAL A 380 12.52 -36.18 21.80
C VAL A 380 11.84 -34.91 21.30
N PRO A 381 11.47 -33.95 22.18
CA PRO A 381 10.99 -32.65 21.74
C PRO A 381 12.11 -31.97 20.96
N LYS A 382 11.91 -31.80 19.65
CA LYS A 382 12.75 -30.87 18.88
C LYS A 382 12.23 -29.47 19.17
N LEU A 383 12.99 -28.66 19.92
CA LEU A 383 12.86 -27.21 19.81
C LEU A 383 13.37 -26.81 18.42
N GLY A 384 12.47 -26.77 17.44
CA GLY A 384 12.71 -26.24 16.11
C GLY A 384 11.80 -25.04 15.86
N THR A 385 12.31 -24.07 15.10
CA THR A 385 11.52 -22.97 14.54
C THR A 385 10.68 -23.51 13.38
N THR A 386 9.37 -23.27 13.39
CA THR A 386 8.51 -23.53 12.23
C THR A 386 8.72 -22.44 11.18
N ASN A 387 9.00 -22.82 9.95
CA ASN A 387 8.96 -21.92 8.79
C ASN A 387 7.53 -21.38 8.65
N THR A 388 7.36 -20.14 8.19
CA THR A 388 6.05 -19.61 7.79
C THR A 388 5.29 -20.62 6.93
N PRO A 389 4.00 -20.90 7.21
CA PRO A 389 3.25 -21.81 6.37
C PRO A 389 3.13 -21.25 4.95
N GLU A 390 3.17 -22.14 3.98
CA GLU A 390 2.79 -21.79 2.62
C GLU A 390 1.31 -21.40 2.58
N CYS A 391 0.97 -20.41 1.76
CA CYS A 391 -0.41 -19.99 1.59
C CYS A 391 -1.23 -21.14 0.99
N THR A 392 -2.45 -21.32 1.52
CA THR A 392 -3.39 -22.23 0.90
C THR A 392 -3.88 -21.66 -0.44
N GLU A 393 -4.53 -22.51 -1.23
CA GLU A 393 -5.26 -22.08 -2.43
C GLU A 393 -6.34 -21.02 -2.13
N ASP A 394 -6.85 -20.98 -0.89
CA ASP A 394 -7.70 -19.92 -0.39
C ASP A 394 -6.84 -18.75 0.10
N HIS A 395 -6.46 -17.89 -0.84
CA HIS A 395 -5.58 -16.76 -0.59
C HIS A 395 -6.20 -15.71 0.35
N ARG A 396 -7.42 -15.90 0.85
CA ARG A 396 -8.12 -14.98 1.75
C ARG A 396 -8.48 -15.58 3.11
N ASP A 397 -7.79 -16.65 3.52
CA ASP A 397 -7.97 -17.16 4.88
C ASP A 397 -7.57 -16.09 5.91
N PRO A 398 -8.52 -15.52 6.70
CA PRO A 398 -8.20 -14.49 7.69
C PRO A 398 -7.27 -15.00 8.80
N LYS A 399 -7.15 -16.32 8.97
CA LYS A 399 -6.16 -16.94 9.88
C LYS A 399 -4.73 -16.77 9.39
N THR A 400 -4.54 -16.52 8.10
CA THR A 400 -3.23 -16.29 7.46
C THR A 400 -2.95 -14.81 7.22
N GLY A 401 -3.74 -13.91 7.82
CA GLY A 401 -3.45 -12.48 7.82
C GLY A 401 -2.13 -12.17 8.51
N PHE A 402 -1.51 -11.04 8.16
CA PHE A 402 -0.21 -10.63 8.69
C PHE A 402 -0.17 -10.61 10.23
N TYR A 403 -1.21 -10.10 10.89
CA TYR A 403 -1.33 -10.09 12.36
C TYR A 403 -1.43 -11.48 13.01
N ASN A 404 -1.77 -12.51 12.22
CA ASN A 404 -1.86 -13.90 12.67
C ASN A 404 -0.64 -14.74 12.27
N GLY A 405 0.45 -14.08 11.87
CA GLY A 405 1.67 -14.75 11.45
C GLY A 405 1.79 -14.96 9.94
N GLY A 406 0.82 -14.54 9.13
CA GLY A 406 0.95 -14.57 7.67
C GLY A 406 1.00 -15.96 7.06
N CYS A 407 1.18 -15.98 5.74
CA CYS A 407 1.60 -17.14 4.95
C CYS A 407 2.49 -16.64 3.81
N LEU A 408 3.25 -17.54 3.17
CA LEU A 408 4.10 -17.20 2.04
C LEU A 408 3.60 -17.85 0.75
N SER A 409 3.59 -17.09 -0.34
CA SER A 409 3.33 -17.53 -1.71
C SER A 409 4.44 -17.00 -2.62
N SER A 410 4.72 -17.68 -3.72
CA SER A 410 5.62 -17.17 -4.77
C SER A 410 5.19 -15.78 -5.26
N ARG A 411 3.88 -15.52 -5.30
CA ARG A 411 3.25 -14.25 -5.71
C ARG A 411 3.38 -13.13 -4.67
N ASP A 412 4.05 -13.37 -3.56
CA ASP A 412 4.46 -12.31 -2.63
C ASP A 412 5.77 -11.62 -3.08
N PHE A 413 6.43 -12.17 -4.12
CA PHE A 413 7.78 -11.77 -4.51
C PHE A 413 7.87 -11.44 -6.01
N ALA A 414 8.76 -10.52 -6.37
CA ALA A 414 8.95 -10.04 -7.73
C ALA A 414 9.13 -11.17 -8.75
N ARG A 415 9.96 -12.17 -8.45
CA ARG A 415 10.21 -13.29 -9.38
C ARG A 415 8.96 -14.14 -9.63
N GLY A 416 8.19 -14.45 -8.59
CA GLY A 416 6.94 -15.19 -8.74
C GLY A 416 5.91 -14.37 -9.51
N ALA A 417 5.82 -13.07 -9.27
CA ALA A 417 4.96 -12.16 -10.03
C ALA A 417 5.32 -12.10 -11.53
N LEU A 418 6.61 -12.09 -11.87
CA LEU A 418 7.07 -12.13 -13.25
C LEU A 418 6.75 -13.46 -13.93
N LEU A 419 6.93 -14.59 -13.23
CA LEU A 419 6.57 -15.92 -13.72
C LEU A 419 5.06 -16.05 -13.95
N GLU A 420 4.26 -15.57 -12.99
CA GLU A 420 2.79 -15.49 -13.09
C GLU A 420 2.38 -14.64 -14.30
N GLY A 421 2.99 -13.47 -14.48
CA GLY A 421 2.73 -12.60 -15.63
C GLY A 421 3.00 -13.28 -16.98
N MET A 422 4.09 -14.05 -17.08
CA MET A 422 4.42 -14.86 -18.26
C MET A 422 3.40 -16.00 -18.48
N GLN A 423 2.93 -16.64 -17.42
CA GLN A 423 1.90 -17.66 -17.51
C GLN A 423 0.57 -17.06 -18.01
N VAL A 424 0.12 -15.96 -17.41
CA VAL A 424 -1.10 -15.25 -17.84
C VAL A 424 -0.97 -14.81 -19.31
N GLN A 425 0.22 -14.39 -19.75
CA GLN A 425 0.46 -14.05 -21.16
C GLN A 425 0.27 -15.26 -22.08
N GLN A 426 0.77 -16.43 -21.73
CA GLN A 426 0.61 -17.66 -22.52
C GLN A 426 -0.85 -18.11 -22.58
N GLU A 427 -1.57 -18.03 -21.46
CA GLU A 427 -2.96 -18.48 -21.37
C GLU A 427 -3.97 -17.49 -21.96
N ARG A 428 -3.71 -16.19 -21.81
CA ARG A 428 -4.70 -15.10 -22.01
C ARG A 428 -4.25 -14.03 -23.00
N GLY A 429 -3.01 -14.04 -23.46
CA GLY A 429 -2.48 -13.11 -24.47
C GLY A 429 -2.11 -11.72 -23.95
N VAL A 430 -2.00 -11.52 -22.63
CA VAL A 430 -1.60 -10.25 -22.00
C VAL A 430 -0.74 -10.55 -20.77
N ASN A 431 0.39 -9.86 -20.64
CA ASN A 431 1.22 -9.93 -19.43
C ASN A 431 0.85 -8.75 -18.49
N PRO A 432 0.22 -8.98 -17.32
CA PRO A 432 -0.10 -7.92 -16.38
C PRO A 432 1.14 -7.36 -15.64
N HIS A 433 2.26 -8.10 -15.61
CA HIS A 433 3.42 -7.81 -14.75
C HIS A 433 4.67 -7.58 -15.59
N GLU A 434 4.76 -6.36 -16.17
CA GLU A 434 5.92 -5.88 -16.93
C GLU A 434 6.51 -4.64 -16.27
N PHE A 435 7.03 -4.79 -15.05
CA PHE A 435 7.54 -3.68 -14.26
C PHE A 435 9.07 -3.60 -14.22
N GLY A 436 9.57 -2.37 -14.07
CA GLY A 436 10.91 -2.09 -13.55
C GLY A 436 10.92 -2.09 -12.01
N PHE A 437 12.07 -1.82 -11.41
CA PHE A 437 12.24 -1.88 -9.95
C PHE A 437 12.69 -0.56 -9.36
N ILE A 438 12.14 -0.25 -8.18
CA ILE A 438 12.65 0.79 -7.28
C ILE A 438 12.88 0.22 -5.89
N GLY A 439 13.66 0.92 -5.08
CA GLY A 439 13.62 0.78 -3.62
C GLY A 439 13.40 2.14 -3.01
N SER A 440 12.63 2.20 -1.94
CA SER A 440 12.32 3.44 -1.21
C SER A 440 12.55 3.25 0.28
N THR A 441 12.50 4.34 1.04
CA THR A 441 12.67 4.22 2.49
C THR A 441 11.42 3.79 3.22
N ASP A 442 10.24 4.18 2.71
CA ASP A 442 8.96 4.03 3.40
C ASP A 442 9.12 4.56 4.82
N THR A 443 9.62 5.79 4.95
CA THR A 443 9.99 6.37 6.26
C THR A 443 8.79 7.01 6.95
N HIS A 444 8.59 6.69 8.23
CA HIS A 444 7.49 7.24 9.03
C HIS A 444 7.86 8.49 9.81
N ILE A 445 9.06 9.03 9.61
CA ILE A 445 9.57 10.21 10.31
C ILE A 445 10.00 11.34 9.37
N SER A 446 9.52 11.32 8.13
CA SER A 446 9.81 12.32 7.08
C SER A 446 11.28 12.40 6.64
N THR A 447 12.13 11.42 6.99
CA THR A 447 13.56 11.43 6.64
C THR A 447 13.80 10.75 5.28
N SER A 448 13.33 11.39 4.21
CA SER A 448 13.43 10.89 2.83
C SER A 448 14.86 10.50 2.43
N GLY A 449 15.05 9.30 1.88
CA GLY A 449 16.34 8.80 1.44
C GLY A 449 17.34 8.51 2.55
N SER A 450 16.92 8.51 3.83
CA SER A 450 17.78 8.23 4.98
C SER A 450 18.12 6.73 5.10
N THR A 451 18.98 6.26 4.21
CA THR A 451 19.41 4.85 4.13
C THR A 451 20.76 4.56 4.77
N GLU A 452 21.52 5.59 5.15
CA GLU A 452 22.84 5.46 5.80
C GLU A 452 22.74 4.64 7.09
N GLU A 453 23.57 3.61 7.22
CA GLU A 453 23.54 2.69 8.36
C GLU A 453 24.11 3.30 9.64
N ALA A 454 25.25 4.01 9.55
CA ALA A 454 26.00 4.47 10.71
C ALA A 454 25.27 5.52 11.55
N ARG A 455 24.39 6.31 10.92
CA ARG A 455 23.66 7.42 11.56
C ARG A 455 22.15 7.27 11.43
N TRP A 456 21.66 6.06 11.18
CA TRP A 456 20.25 5.81 10.91
C TRP A 456 19.38 6.27 12.10
N PRO A 457 18.47 7.24 11.88
CA PRO A 457 17.70 7.86 12.96
C PRO A 457 16.51 7.03 13.45
N GLY A 458 16.22 5.89 12.80
CA GLY A 458 14.97 5.14 12.95
C GLY A 458 14.12 5.23 11.70
N HIS A 459 13.22 4.26 11.49
CA HIS A 459 12.14 4.40 10.51
C HIS A 459 10.88 4.99 11.17
N LYS A 460 10.68 4.71 12.47
CA LYS A 460 9.69 5.30 13.39
C LYS A 460 10.36 5.89 14.62
N LYS A 461 9.63 6.68 15.41
CA LYS A 461 10.12 7.25 16.68
C LYS A 461 10.67 6.21 17.66
N THR A 462 10.07 5.01 17.69
CA THR A 462 10.40 3.94 18.63
C THR A 462 11.66 3.16 18.25
N GLU A 463 12.10 3.28 17.01
CA GLU A 463 13.27 2.57 16.50
C GLU A 463 14.51 3.45 16.60
N LEU A 464 15.54 2.98 17.30
CA LEU A 464 16.79 3.71 17.44
C LEU A 464 17.98 2.81 17.08
N GLY A 465 18.88 3.36 16.26
CA GLY A 465 20.13 2.72 15.88
C GLY A 465 19.97 1.39 15.13
N LEU A 466 21.08 0.64 15.03
CA LEU A 466 21.15 -0.60 14.25
C LEU A 466 20.25 -1.72 14.81
N SER A 467 20.09 -1.81 16.13
CA SER A 467 19.22 -2.83 16.75
C SER A 467 17.76 -2.64 16.38
N GLY A 468 17.27 -1.40 16.30
CA GLY A 468 15.94 -1.09 15.78
C GLY A 468 15.82 -1.46 14.31
N ARG A 469 16.82 -1.13 13.49
CA ARG A 469 16.81 -1.38 12.04
C ARG A 469 16.68 -2.85 11.66
N PHE A 470 17.25 -3.75 12.46
CA PHE A 470 17.18 -5.19 12.24
C PHE A 470 16.03 -5.86 13.03
N SER A 471 15.30 -5.12 13.86
CA SER A 471 14.14 -5.63 14.58
C SER A 471 13.06 -6.08 13.60
N THR A 472 12.44 -7.23 13.87
CA THR A 472 11.23 -7.71 13.18
C THR A 472 9.94 -7.24 13.85
N ALA A 473 10.04 -6.63 15.05
CA ALA A 473 8.90 -6.39 15.93
C ALA A 473 7.94 -5.28 15.44
N ASP A 474 8.44 -4.29 14.70
CA ASP A 474 7.70 -3.05 14.42
C ASP A 474 6.98 -3.01 13.05
N VAL A 475 7.03 -4.11 12.28
CA VAL A 475 6.28 -4.25 11.02
C VAL A 475 4.76 -4.33 11.28
N GLY A 476 4.36 -4.72 12.49
CA GLY A 476 2.98 -4.89 12.98
C GLY A 476 2.15 -3.61 13.15
N HIS A 477 2.62 -2.46 12.69
CA HIS A 477 2.03 -1.15 13.04
C HIS A 477 1.72 -0.29 11.82
N THR A 478 1.61 -0.88 10.62
CA THR A 478 1.20 -0.21 9.38
C THR A 478 -0.06 -0.83 8.83
#